data_AF-A0A529QIT2-F1
#
_entry.id   AF-A0A529QIT2-F1
#
_cell.length_a   1.000
_cell.length_b   1.000
_cell.length_c   1.000
_cell.angle_alpha   90.00
_cell.angle_beta   90.00
_cell.angle_gamma   90.00
#
_symmetry.space_group_name_H-M   'P 1'
#
loop_
_entity.id
_entity.type
_entity.pdbx_description
1 polymer ?
#
loop_
_entity_poly.entity_id
_entity_poly.type
_entity_poly.pdbx_seq_one_letter_code
_entity_poly.pdbx_strand_id
1 'polypeptide(L)'
;MSHDPVVEQSALSTLPAFRLLDVRDQAAFSLGHAPNAVRVPIEVWEAAAKAGETSFENVAYWERAIGELGVDGEVPAIVYDDGRMTEAARVWFILQYFGAKAFILNGGWPAVERHDDLPGAAQAAGASAVFRAGPGAGPVGLVDRQTLKAELDGDVRIFDARTAGEYTGEDLRRNARGGHLPGARLLPHANLLDGSRLRPAAELHDLLAQAGFQSGDHI
;
A
#
# COMPACT_ATOMS: atom_id res chain seq x y z
N MET A 1 -9.53 5.63 17.61
CA MET A 1 -8.74 6.36 16.59
C MET A 1 -9.42 6.09 15.27
N SER A 2 -9.54 7.10 14.39
CA SER A 2 -10.01 6.87 13.03
C SER A 2 -9.25 5.69 12.41
N HIS A 3 -9.95 4.75 11.79
CA HIS A 3 -9.34 3.63 11.05
C HIS A 3 -8.76 4.08 9.70
N ASP A 4 -8.61 5.39 9.49
CA ASP A 4 -8.12 5.95 8.24
C ASP A 4 -6.68 5.49 7.99
N PRO A 5 -6.42 4.73 6.91
CA PRO A 5 -5.07 4.31 6.56
C PRO A 5 -4.24 5.47 6.02
N VAL A 6 -4.84 6.64 5.76
CA VAL A 6 -4.18 7.81 5.18
C VAL A 6 -3.96 8.88 6.26
N VAL A 7 -2.76 9.47 6.25
CA VAL A 7 -2.42 10.62 7.10
C VAL A 7 -2.02 11.80 6.25
N GLU A 8 -2.41 12.99 6.71
CA GLU A 8 -1.94 14.24 6.13
C GLU A 8 -0.54 14.59 6.66
N GLN A 9 0.26 15.27 5.85
CA GLN A 9 1.61 15.71 6.25
C GLN A 9 1.56 16.56 7.53
N SER A 10 0.56 17.43 7.67
CA SER A 10 0.39 18.28 8.85
C SER A 10 0.20 17.46 10.13
N ALA A 11 -0.38 16.27 10.03
CA ALA A 11 -0.60 15.39 11.18
C ALA A 11 0.70 14.72 11.66
N LEU A 12 1.74 14.64 10.82
CA LEU A 12 3.02 14.02 11.20
C LEU A 12 3.69 14.75 12.37
N SER A 13 3.54 16.08 12.45
CA SER A 13 4.04 16.90 13.56
C SER A 13 3.41 16.57 14.91
N THR A 14 2.26 15.89 14.90
CA THR A 14 1.52 15.50 16.11
C THR A 14 1.85 14.08 16.57
N LEU A 15 2.54 13.30 15.74
CA LEU A 15 2.96 11.95 16.09
C LEU A 15 4.24 12.02 16.95
N PRO A 16 4.26 11.38 18.13
CA PRO A 16 5.41 11.43 19.02
C PRO A 16 6.63 10.72 18.43
N ALA A 17 6.40 9.63 17.70
CA ALA A 17 7.43 8.89 16.98
C ALA A 17 6.79 8.08 15.83
N PHE A 18 7.49 7.96 14.71
CA PHE A 18 7.12 7.12 13.59
C PHE A 18 8.32 6.71 12.74
N ARG A 19 8.19 5.60 12.01
CA ARG A 19 9.16 5.15 11.00
C ARG A 19 8.74 5.68 9.63
N LEU A 20 9.55 6.55 9.03
CA LEU A 20 9.25 7.08 7.70
C LEU A 20 9.86 6.20 6.61
N LEU A 21 9.03 5.74 5.67
CA LEU A 21 9.39 4.80 4.62
C LEU A 21 9.18 5.42 3.23
N ASP A 22 10.25 5.47 2.45
CA ASP A 22 10.25 5.98 1.07
C ASP A 22 10.29 4.81 0.09
N VAL A 23 9.25 4.67 -0.72
CA VAL A 23 9.09 3.55 -1.66
C VAL A 23 9.62 3.90 -3.06
N ARG A 24 10.15 5.11 -3.27
CA ARG A 24 10.69 5.53 -4.57
C ARG A 24 11.94 4.71 -4.94
N ASP A 25 12.26 4.73 -6.23
CA ASP A 25 13.46 4.06 -6.72
C ASP A 25 14.75 4.63 -6.10
N GLN A 26 15.83 3.86 -6.21
CA GLN A 26 17.10 4.23 -5.59
C GLN A 26 17.65 5.56 -6.12
N ALA A 27 17.40 5.91 -7.38
CA ALA A 27 17.90 7.14 -7.97
C ALA A 27 17.17 8.36 -7.39
N ALA A 28 15.84 8.30 -7.30
CA ALA A 28 15.01 9.33 -6.67
C ALA A 28 15.34 9.50 -5.19
N PHE A 29 15.48 8.39 -4.44
CA PHE A 29 15.90 8.42 -3.03
C PHE A 29 17.26 9.10 -2.88
N SER A 30 18.27 8.72 -3.67
CA SER A 30 19.61 9.30 -3.60
C SER A 30 19.68 10.78 -4.00
N LEU A 31 18.78 11.24 -4.88
CA LEU A 31 18.70 12.64 -5.27
C LEU A 31 18.19 13.54 -4.12
N GLY A 32 17.28 13.02 -3.31
CA GLY A 32 16.75 13.68 -2.13
C GLY A 32 15.59 12.91 -1.53
N HIS A 33 15.58 12.79 -0.21
CA HIS A 33 14.53 12.14 0.56
C HIS A 33 14.29 12.88 1.87
N ALA A 34 13.15 12.64 2.49
CA ALA A 34 12.78 13.28 3.74
C ALA A 34 13.76 12.87 4.86
N PRO A 35 14.10 13.75 5.81
CA PRO A 35 14.99 13.42 6.92
C PRO A 35 14.56 12.14 7.63
N ASN A 36 15.53 11.27 7.94
CA ASN A 36 15.33 9.97 8.60
C ASN A 36 14.48 8.94 7.83
N ALA A 37 14.11 9.20 6.56
CA ALA A 37 13.41 8.22 5.75
C ALA A 37 14.31 7.01 5.45
N VAL A 38 13.73 5.81 5.52
CA VAL A 38 14.37 4.56 5.10
C VAL A 38 13.77 4.13 3.77
N ARG A 39 14.62 3.84 2.79
CA ARG A 39 14.16 3.36 1.49
C ARG A 39 13.62 1.93 1.61
N VAL A 40 12.43 1.69 1.06
CA VAL A 40 11.88 0.35 0.86
C VAL A 40 12.33 -0.18 -0.51
N PRO A 41 13.00 -1.35 -0.58
CA PRO A 41 13.39 -1.95 -1.85
C PRO A 41 12.20 -2.68 -2.48
N ILE A 42 11.20 -1.90 -2.95
CA ILE A 42 9.92 -2.43 -3.43
C ILE A 42 10.08 -3.43 -4.57
N GLU A 43 11.04 -3.23 -5.45
CA GLU A 43 11.41 -4.15 -6.52
C GLU A 43 11.78 -5.55 -6.00
N VAL A 44 12.43 -5.62 -4.84
CA VAL A 44 12.80 -6.87 -4.18
C VAL A 44 11.57 -7.49 -3.53
N TRP A 45 10.75 -6.68 -2.86
CA TRP A 45 9.52 -7.15 -2.21
C TRP A 45 8.50 -7.69 -3.21
N GLU A 46 8.35 -7.04 -4.37
CA GLU A 46 7.49 -7.51 -5.46
C GLU A 46 7.94 -8.86 -6.03
N ALA A 47 9.26 -9.03 -6.19
CA ALA A 47 9.83 -10.29 -6.66
C ALA A 47 9.65 -11.40 -5.61
N ALA A 48 9.92 -11.08 -4.34
CA ALA A 48 9.77 -12.01 -3.22
C ALA A 48 8.33 -12.50 -3.07
N ALA A 49 7.36 -11.59 -3.09
CA ALA A 49 5.93 -11.90 -3.03
C ALA A 49 5.45 -12.90 -4.09
N LYS A 50 6.13 -12.96 -5.24
CA LYS A 50 5.81 -13.85 -6.37
C LYS A 50 6.64 -15.14 -6.38
N ALA A 51 7.73 -15.18 -5.62
CA ALA A 51 8.66 -16.30 -5.61
C ALA A 51 8.23 -17.34 -4.57
N GLY A 52 8.19 -18.62 -4.94
CA GLY A 52 7.74 -19.69 -4.04
C GLY A 52 8.50 -19.74 -2.72
N GLU A 53 9.83 -19.57 -2.74
CA GLU A 53 10.68 -19.62 -1.55
C GLU A 53 10.57 -18.37 -0.65
N THR A 54 10.01 -17.25 -1.13
CA THR A 54 9.92 -15.98 -0.37
C THR A 54 8.55 -15.33 -0.44
N SER A 55 7.53 -16.14 -0.78
CA SER A 55 6.13 -15.74 -0.86
C SER A 55 5.64 -15.25 0.50
N PHE A 56 4.38 -14.80 0.56
CA PHE A 56 3.75 -14.44 1.84
C PHE A 56 3.70 -15.59 2.86
N GLU A 57 3.92 -16.84 2.44
CA GLU A 57 4.02 -18.01 3.32
C GLU A 57 5.39 -18.09 4.03
N ASN A 58 6.45 -17.49 3.47
CA ASN A 58 7.75 -17.42 4.13
C ASN A 58 7.78 -16.29 5.17
N VAL A 59 7.19 -16.55 6.33
CA VAL A 59 7.12 -15.62 7.45
C VAL A 59 8.50 -15.12 7.88
N ALA A 60 9.51 -15.99 7.90
CA ALA A 60 10.86 -15.64 8.33
C ALA A 60 11.54 -14.63 7.39
N TYR A 61 11.26 -14.71 6.09
CA TYR A 61 11.72 -13.70 5.12
C TYR A 61 11.11 -12.34 5.43
N TRP A 62 9.78 -12.27 5.58
CA TRP A 62 9.08 -11.01 5.80
C TRP A 62 9.39 -10.41 7.17
N GLU A 63 9.57 -11.25 8.19
CA GLU A 63 10.02 -10.82 9.50
C GLU A 63 11.35 -10.05 9.41
N ARG A 64 12.34 -10.65 8.75
CA ARG A 64 13.64 -10.01 8.52
C ARG A 64 13.53 -8.77 7.63
N ALA A 65 12.84 -8.88 6.50
CA ALA A 65 12.75 -7.80 5.51
C ALA A 65 12.06 -6.55 6.08
N ILE A 66 11.04 -6.71 6.92
CA ILE A 66 10.37 -5.60 7.61
C ILE A 66 11.25 -5.07 8.75
N GLY A 67 11.89 -5.94 9.53
CA GLY A 67 12.83 -5.55 10.59
C GLY A 67 14.04 -4.76 10.09
N GLU A 68 14.53 -5.05 8.89
CA GLU A 68 15.62 -4.31 8.21
C GLU A 68 15.23 -2.86 7.89
N LEU A 69 13.93 -2.54 7.79
CA LEU A 69 13.45 -1.16 7.66
C LEU A 69 13.41 -0.41 9.01
N GLY A 70 13.80 -1.06 10.11
CA GLY A 70 13.67 -0.51 11.45
C GLY A 70 12.23 -0.39 11.93
N VAL A 71 11.36 -1.30 11.45
CA VAL A 71 9.99 -1.50 11.94
C VAL A 71 10.01 -2.61 12.98
N ASP A 72 9.63 -2.30 14.21
CA ASP A 72 9.57 -3.23 15.37
C ASP A 72 8.14 -3.50 15.85
N GLY A 73 7.18 -2.65 15.46
CA GLY A 73 5.80 -2.69 15.94
C GLY A 73 5.50 -1.72 17.10
N GLU A 74 6.50 -1.02 17.63
CA GLU A 74 6.33 -0.05 18.72
C GLU A 74 5.80 1.29 18.22
N VAL A 75 6.32 1.74 17.07
CA VAL A 75 5.90 2.99 16.40
C VAL A 75 5.27 2.70 15.05
N PRO A 76 4.29 3.51 14.60
CA PRO A 76 3.69 3.31 13.29
C PRO A 76 4.71 3.61 12.17
N ALA A 77 4.60 2.87 11.07
CA ALA A 77 5.24 3.21 9.81
C ALA A 77 4.39 4.22 9.04
N ILE A 78 5.02 5.23 8.44
CA ILE A 78 4.41 6.18 7.52
C ILE A 78 5.07 5.96 6.17
N VAL A 79 4.27 5.57 5.17
CA VAL A 79 4.74 5.15 3.85
C VAL A 79 4.41 6.23 2.82
N TYR A 80 5.37 6.61 1.99
CA TYR A 80 5.13 7.50 0.86
C TYR A 80 5.86 7.02 -0.40
N ASP A 81 5.31 7.34 -1.56
CA ASP A 81 5.94 7.14 -2.87
C ASP A 81 6.06 8.48 -3.61
N ASP A 82 6.14 8.47 -4.94
CA ASP A 82 6.24 9.69 -5.75
C ASP A 82 4.93 10.49 -5.88
N GLY A 83 3.85 10.05 -5.21
CA GLY A 83 2.54 10.67 -5.27
C GLY A 83 1.54 9.92 -6.15
N ARG A 84 1.96 8.83 -6.81
CA ARG A 84 1.01 7.92 -7.48
C ARG A 84 0.24 7.04 -6.49
N MET A 85 0.68 6.98 -5.22
CA MET A 85 0.09 6.24 -4.10
C MET A 85 -0.02 4.71 -4.27
N THR A 86 0.27 4.16 -5.44
CA THR A 86 0.18 2.72 -5.72
C THR A 86 1.26 1.91 -5.00
N GLU A 87 2.51 2.38 -5.01
CA GLU A 87 3.62 1.65 -4.38
C GLU A 87 3.57 1.82 -2.85
N ALA A 88 3.20 3.02 -2.40
CA ALA A 88 2.93 3.27 -0.99
C ALA A 88 1.80 2.38 -0.45
N ALA A 89 0.70 2.23 -1.20
CA ALA A 89 -0.39 1.34 -0.83
C ALA A 89 0.03 -0.14 -0.80
N ARG A 90 0.90 -0.58 -1.71
CA ARG A 90 1.44 -1.95 -1.71
C ARG A 90 2.27 -2.25 -0.48
N VAL A 91 3.20 -1.35 -0.13
CA VAL A 91 4.02 -1.50 1.08
C VAL A 91 3.17 -1.44 2.34
N TRP A 92 2.22 -0.50 2.40
CA TRP A 92 1.23 -0.43 3.48
C TRP A 92 0.46 -1.75 3.65
N PHE A 93 -0.02 -2.35 2.55
CA PHE A 93 -0.72 -3.63 2.58
C PHE A 93 0.17 -4.74 3.14
N ILE A 94 1.43 -4.84 2.70
CA ILE A 94 2.38 -5.85 3.20
C ILE A 94 2.60 -5.69 4.71
N LEU A 95 2.87 -4.47 5.17
CA LEU A 95 3.08 -4.17 6.59
C LEU A 95 1.86 -4.55 7.42
N GLN A 96 0.67 -4.12 7.00
CA GLN A 96 -0.59 -4.44 7.68
C GLN A 96 -0.86 -5.95 7.68
N TYR A 97 -0.64 -6.64 6.56
CA TYR A 97 -0.83 -8.09 6.47
C TYR A 97 -0.01 -8.84 7.50
N PHE A 98 1.24 -8.42 7.75
CA PHE A 98 2.11 -9.02 8.76
C PHE A 98 1.94 -8.43 10.17
N GLY A 99 0.99 -7.51 10.37
CA GLY A 99 0.65 -6.96 11.69
C GLY A 99 1.41 -5.70 12.10
N ALA A 100 2.23 -5.10 11.23
CA ALA A 100 2.85 -3.81 11.50
C ALA A 100 1.83 -2.68 11.29
N LYS A 101 1.70 -1.80 12.29
CA LYS A 101 0.85 -0.60 12.19
C LYS A 101 1.43 0.37 11.17
N ALA A 102 0.71 0.61 10.09
CA ALA A 102 1.18 1.50 9.02
C ALA A 102 0.09 2.47 8.52
N PHE A 103 0.53 3.62 8.03
CA PHE A 103 -0.28 4.62 7.33
C PHE A 103 0.40 5.05 6.03
N ILE A 104 -0.40 5.53 5.09
CA ILE A 104 0.04 6.12 3.83
C ILE A 104 0.01 7.64 3.96
N LEU A 105 1.08 8.31 3.54
CA LEU A 105 1.14 9.76 3.51
C LEU A 105 0.42 10.31 2.28
N ASN A 106 -0.64 11.08 2.50
CA ASN A 106 -1.41 11.67 1.40
C ASN A 106 -0.56 12.65 0.60
N GLY A 107 -0.47 12.48 -0.72
CA GLY A 107 0.31 13.36 -1.59
C GLY A 107 1.71 12.90 -1.92
N GLY A 108 2.23 11.85 -1.26
CA GLY A 108 3.56 11.29 -1.52
C GLY A 108 4.71 12.28 -1.31
N TRP A 109 5.80 12.09 -2.07
CA TRP A 109 6.99 12.95 -2.08
C TRP A 109 6.66 14.44 -2.30
N PRO A 110 5.78 14.83 -3.24
CA PRO A 110 5.37 16.24 -3.41
C PRO A 110 4.78 16.90 -2.14
N ALA A 111 4.26 16.10 -1.21
CA ALA A 111 3.74 16.61 0.07
C ALA A 111 4.83 16.78 1.14
N VAL A 112 5.97 16.10 1.04
CA VAL A 112 7.05 16.16 2.03
C VAL A 112 8.29 16.91 1.57
N GLU A 113 8.56 16.98 0.27
CA GLU A 113 9.79 17.59 -0.26
C GLU A 113 9.95 19.08 0.10
N ARG A 114 8.84 19.74 0.43
CA ARG A 114 8.82 21.16 0.83
C ARG A 114 9.03 21.39 2.33
N HIS A 115 9.26 20.32 3.09
CA HIS A 115 9.33 20.36 4.54
C HIS A 115 10.66 19.77 5.02
N ASP A 116 11.48 20.64 5.58
CA ASP A 116 12.81 20.28 6.07
C ASP A 116 12.80 19.63 7.47
N ASP A 117 11.67 19.68 8.18
CA ASP A 117 11.55 19.13 9.53
C ASP A 117 10.31 18.24 9.70
N LEU A 118 10.57 17.02 10.13
CA LEU A 118 9.60 16.00 10.53
C LEU A 118 10.01 15.50 11.92
N PRO A 119 9.72 16.26 12.98
CA PRO A 119 10.35 16.05 14.30
C PRO A 119 9.99 14.71 14.96
N GLY A 120 8.88 14.08 14.56
CA GLY A 120 8.51 12.73 14.99
C GLY A 120 9.17 11.59 14.20
N ALA A 121 9.91 11.88 13.13
CA ALA A 121 10.57 10.85 12.34
C ALA A 121 11.73 10.26 13.14
N ALA A 122 11.52 9.03 13.65
CA ALA A 122 12.51 8.33 14.43
C ALA A 122 13.77 8.10 13.58
N GLN A 123 14.94 8.30 14.18
CA GLN A 123 16.19 7.97 13.52
C GLN A 123 16.16 6.51 13.07
N ALA A 124 16.73 6.21 11.90
CA ALA A 124 16.90 4.82 11.45
C ALA A 124 17.53 4.03 12.60
N ALA A 125 16.84 2.99 13.08
CA ALA A 125 17.37 2.19 14.17
C ALA A 125 18.71 1.63 13.72
N GLY A 126 19.79 2.00 14.43
CA GLY A 126 21.08 1.38 14.23
C GLY A 126 20.97 -0.07 14.70
N ALA A 127 21.02 -1.00 13.75
CA ALA A 127 20.78 -2.44 13.87
C ALA A 127 19.31 -2.87 13.73
N SER A 128 19.12 -3.91 12.90
CA SER A 128 17.86 -4.58 12.57
C SER A 128 16.90 -4.65 13.76
N ALA A 129 15.72 -4.08 13.60
CA ALA A 129 14.65 -4.21 14.57
C ALA A 129 14.16 -5.66 14.60
N VAL A 130 13.87 -6.19 15.80
CA VAL A 130 13.20 -7.48 15.91
C VAL A 130 11.71 -7.26 15.68
N PHE A 131 11.29 -7.43 14.43
CA PHE A 131 9.86 -7.54 14.11
C PHE A 131 9.39 -8.96 14.38
N ARG A 132 8.11 -9.14 14.75
CA ARG A 132 7.47 -10.46 14.81
C ARG A 132 6.33 -10.48 13.81
N ALA A 133 6.55 -11.17 12.68
CA ALA A 133 5.57 -11.17 11.61
C ALA A 133 4.38 -12.09 11.93
N GLY A 134 3.16 -11.55 11.88
CA GLY A 134 1.92 -12.29 12.02
C GLY A 134 1.12 -12.26 10.71
N PRO A 135 1.22 -13.27 9.83
CA PRO A 135 0.44 -13.30 8.59
C PRO A 135 -1.06 -13.19 8.86
N GLY A 136 -1.74 -12.25 8.19
CA GLY A 136 -3.16 -11.96 8.40
C GLY A 136 -3.49 -11.33 9.76
N ALA A 137 -2.49 -10.82 10.51
CA ALA A 137 -2.74 -10.24 11.83
C ALA A 137 -3.36 -8.83 11.77
N GLY A 138 -3.22 -8.12 10.65
CA GLY A 138 -3.86 -6.82 10.43
C GLY A 138 -5.22 -6.90 9.73
N PRO A 139 -5.82 -5.74 9.41
CA PRO A 139 -7.18 -5.65 8.87
C PRO A 139 -7.25 -5.89 7.35
N VAL A 140 -6.23 -6.51 6.76
CA VAL A 140 -6.13 -6.79 5.32
C VAL A 140 -5.95 -8.29 5.11
N GLY A 141 -6.41 -8.80 3.96
CA GLY A 141 -6.39 -10.21 3.66
C GLY A 141 -5.96 -10.50 2.23
N LEU A 142 -5.61 -11.76 1.98
CA LEU A 142 -5.35 -12.31 0.65
C LEU A 142 -6.43 -13.34 0.33
N VAL A 143 -6.90 -13.35 -0.91
CA VAL A 143 -7.81 -14.38 -1.43
C VAL A 143 -7.08 -15.13 -2.53
N ASP A 144 -6.95 -16.44 -2.38
CA ASP A 144 -6.32 -17.27 -3.39
C ASP A 144 -7.26 -17.51 -4.58
N ARG A 145 -6.68 -17.94 -5.70
CA ARG A 145 -7.39 -18.16 -6.96
C ARG A 145 -8.52 -19.20 -6.86
N GLN A 146 -8.35 -20.27 -6.08
CA GLN A 146 -9.37 -21.31 -5.96
C GLN A 146 -10.56 -20.81 -5.15
N THR A 147 -10.28 -20.11 -4.04
CA THR A 147 -11.30 -19.46 -3.21
C THR A 147 -12.08 -18.44 -4.01
N LEU A 148 -11.39 -17.48 -4.66
CA LEU A 148 -12.05 -16.46 -5.47
C LEU A 148 -12.92 -17.09 -6.58
N LYS A 149 -12.42 -18.14 -7.25
CA LYS A 149 -13.17 -18.84 -8.30
C LYS A 149 -14.48 -19.45 -7.79
N ALA A 150 -14.50 -19.97 -6.56
CA ALA A 150 -15.70 -20.54 -5.95
C ALA A 150 -16.73 -19.47 -5.56
N GLU A 151 -16.26 -18.23 -5.32
CA GLU A 151 -17.10 -17.11 -4.90
C GLU A 151 -17.68 -16.31 -6.08
N LEU A 152 -17.12 -16.43 -7.30
CA LEU A 152 -17.54 -15.67 -8.49
C LEU A 152 -19.03 -15.77 -8.83
N ASP A 153 -19.69 -16.88 -8.47
CA ASP A 153 -21.13 -17.09 -8.70
C ASP A 153 -22.01 -16.65 -7.52
N GLY A 154 -21.40 -16.14 -6.45
CA GLY A 154 -22.07 -15.66 -5.23
C GLY A 154 -22.21 -14.13 -5.17
N ASP A 155 -22.22 -13.60 -3.94
CA ASP A 155 -22.43 -12.17 -3.67
C ASP A 155 -21.13 -11.34 -3.67
N VAL A 156 -19.98 -11.93 -4.03
CA VAL A 156 -18.69 -11.22 -4.05
C VAL A 156 -18.66 -10.13 -5.12
N ARG A 157 -18.08 -8.98 -4.79
CA ARG A 157 -17.96 -7.82 -5.68
C ARG A 157 -16.51 -7.50 -5.96
N ILE A 158 -16.08 -7.78 -7.19
CA ILE A 158 -14.68 -7.56 -7.57
C ILE A 158 -14.45 -6.11 -7.97
N PHE A 159 -13.60 -5.41 -7.21
CA PHE A 159 -13.02 -4.12 -7.57
C PHE A 159 -11.84 -4.29 -8.52
N ASP A 160 -11.98 -3.81 -9.76
CA ASP A 160 -10.88 -3.75 -10.72
C ASP A 160 -10.30 -2.33 -10.79
N ALA A 161 -9.10 -2.16 -10.21
CA ALA A 161 -8.38 -0.88 -10.11
C ALA A 161 -7.52 -0.53 -11.33
N ARG A 162 -7.53 -1.38 -12.37
CA ARG A 162 -6.67 -1.25 -13.55
C ARG A 162 -7.18 -0.15 -14.50
N THR A 163 -6.46 0.06 -15.59
CA THR A 163 -6.91 0.96 -16.66
C THR A 163 -8.07 0.37 -17.45
N ALA A 164 -8.82 1.22 -18.16
CA ALA A 164 -9.92 0.77 -19.03
C ALA A 164 -9.47 -0.17 -20.15
N GLY A 165 -8.28 0.07 -20.73
CA GLY A 165 -7.70 -0.82 -21.74
C GLY A 165 -7.38 -2.21 -21.19
N GLU A 166 -6.85 -2.29 -19.97
CA GLU A 166 -6.59 -3.58 -19.30
C GLU A 166 -7.89 -4.32 -18.95
N TYR A 167 -8.92 -3.59 -18.53
CA TYR A 167 -10.23 -4.14 -18.20
C TYR A 167 -10.98 -4.68 -19.43
N THR A 168 -10.97 -3.95 -20.54
CA THR A 168 -11.61 -4.36 -21.80
C THR A 168 -10.81 -5.44 -22.54
N GLY A 169 -9.52 -5.56 -22.24
CA GLY A 169 -8.62 -6.49 -22.91
C GLY A 169 -7.98 -5.95 -24.18
N GLU A 170 -8.06 -4.63 -24.41
CA GLU A 170 -7.32 -3.93 -25.45
C GLU A 170 -5.83 -3.84 -25.12
N ASP A 171 -5.49 -3.71 -23.83
CA ASP A 171 -4.12 -3.77 -23.30
C ASP A 171 -3.91 -5.05 -22.50
N LEU A 172 -3.25 -6.04 -23.12
CA LEU A 172 -2.97 -7.32 -22.48
C LEU A 172 -1.82 -7.23 -21.45
N ARG A 173 -1.03 -6.15 -21.49
CA ARG A 173 0.27 -6.07 -20.82
C ARG A 173 1.15 -7.28 -21.16
N ARG A 174 1.22 -8.24 -20.25
CA ARG A 174 1.97 -9.50 -20.37
C ARG A 174 1.07 -10.74 -20.13
N ASN A 175 -0.25 -10.56 -20.10
CA ASN A 175 -1.21 -11.63 -19.86
C ASN A 175 -1.51 -12.41 -21.14
N ALA A 176 -1.73 -13.72 -21.01
CA ALA A 176 -2.12 -14.58 -22.13
C ALA A 176 -3.55 -14.30 -22.64
N ARG A 177 -4.40 -13.68 -21.81
CA ARG A 177 -5.77 -13.28 -22.13
C ARG A 177 -6.02 -11.87 -21.60
N GLY A 178 -6.60 -11.01 -22.44
CA GLY A 178 -7.13 -9.71 -22.03
C GLY A 178 -8.52 -9.84 -21.40
N GLY A 179 -8.98 -8.75 -20.77
CA GLY A 179 -10.31 -8.65 -20.18
C GLY A 179 -10.26 -8.56 -18.65
N HIS A 180 -11.39 -8.88 -18.02
CA HIS A 180 -11.58 -8.85 -16.57
C HIS A 180 -12.32 -10.11 -16.08
N LEU A 181 -12.32 -10.31 -14.76
CA LEU A 181 -13.08 -11.38 -14.14
C LEU A 181 -14.59 -11.15 -14.31
N PRO A 182 -15.41 -12.20 -14.51
CA PRO A 182 -16.86 -12.06 -14.58
C PRO A 182 -17.42 -11.27 -13.39
N GLY A 183 -18.32 -10.32 -13.66
CA GLY A 183 -18.95 -9.50 -12.62
C GLY A 183 -18.11 -8.33 -12.10
N ALA A 184 -16.80 -8.27 -12.39
CA ALA A 184 -15.93 -7.20 -11.91
C ALA A 184 -16.39 -5.81 -12.37
N ARG A 185 -16.24 -4.83 -11.47
CA ARG A 185 -16.55 -3.42 -11.72
C ARG A 185 -15.27 -2.62 -11.79
N LEU A 186 -15.14 -1.84 -12.85
CA LEU A 186 -13.97 -1.01 -13.11
C LEU A 186 -14.09 0.32 -12.37
N LEU A 187 -13.08 0.63 -11.56
CA LEU A 187 -12.81 1.98 -11.07
C LEU A 187 -11.29 2.18 -11.05
N PRO A 188 -10.71 2.80 -12.10
CA PRO A 188 -9.25 2.93 -12.19
C PRO A 188 -8.71 3.70 -10.99
N HIS A 189 -7.62 3.23 -10.38
CA HIS A 189 -7.03 3.87 -9.19
C HIS A 189 -6.73 5.37 -9.42
N ALA A 190 -6.35 5.76 -10.64
CA ALA A 190 -6.11 7.16 -11.01
C ALA A 190 -7.33 8.06 -10.79
N ASN A 191 -8.56 7.53 -10.87
CA ASN A 191 -9.77 8.28 -10.60
C ASN A 191 -9.96 8.59 -9.11
N LEU A 192 -9.32 7.82 -8.23
CA LEU A 192 -9.36 8.03 -6.78
C LEU A 192 -8.45 9.19 -6.34
N LEU A 193 -7.61 9.69 -7.26
CA LEU A 193 -6.67 10.76 -7.00
C LEU A 193 -7.12 12.09 -7.61
N ASP A 194 -6.75 13.18 -6.95
CA ASP A 194 -6.70 14.54 -7.47
C ASP A 194 -5.24 15.03 -7.42
N GLY A 195 -4.57 14.97 -8.57
CA GLY A 195 -3.11 15.11 -8.63
C GLY A 195 -2.39 13.97 -7.92
N SER A 196 -1.56 14.29 -6.91
CA SER A 196 -0.86 13.29 -6.10
C SER A 196 -1.60 12.86 -4.84
N ARG A 197 -2.79 13.43 -4.60
CA ARG A 197 -3.54 13.28 -3.36
C ARG A 197 -4.77 12.42 -3.57
N LEU A 198 -5.14 11.65 -2.56
CA LEU A 198 -6.42 10.97 -2.52
C LEU A 198 -7.54 12.01 -2.45
N ARG A 199 -8.61 11.79 -3.22
CA ARG A 199 -9.81 12.62 -3.17
C ARG A 199 -10.45 12.60 -1.77
N PRO A 200 -11.24 13.63 -1.41
CA PRO A 200 -12.01 13.64 -0.18
C PRO A 200 -12.93 12.42 -0.05
N ALA A 201 -13.15 11.94 1.18
CA ALA A 201 -13.96 10.75 1.45
C ALA A 201 -15.37 10.79 0.83
N ALA A 202 -16.01 11.96 0.78
CA ALA A 202 -17.32 12.13 0.13
C ALA A 202 -17.25 11.86 -1.38
N GLU A 203 -16.23 12.37 -2.07
CA GLU A 203 -16.04 12.10 -3.50
C GLU A 203 -15.71 10.63 -3.77
N LEU A 204 -14.88 10.01 -2.91
CA LEU A 204 -14.57 8.58 -3.03
C LEU A 204 -15.81 7.71 -2.86
N HIS A 205 -16.66 8.04 -1.88
CA HIS A 205 -17.94 7.36 -1.68
C HIS A 205 -18.83 7.46 -2.93
N ASP A 206 -18.93 8.65 -3.53
CA ASP A 206 -19.73 8.84 -4.73
C ASP A 206 -19.15 8.08 -5.95
N LEU A 207 -17.82 8.06 -6.10
CA LEU A 207 -17.14 7.30 -7.15
C LEU A 207 -17.37 5.79 -7.00
N LEU A 208 -17.26 5.27 -5.78
CA LEU A 208 -17.54 3.86 -5.46
C LEU A 208 -19.00 3.50 -5.76
N ALA A 209 -19.94 4.35 -5.33
CA ALA A 209 -21.36 4.16 -5.58
C ALA A 209 -21.69 4.16 -7.09
N GLN A 210 -21.09 5.07 -7.86
CA GLN A 210 -21.24 5.12 -9.32
C GLN A 210 -20.64 3.90 -10.01
N ALA A 211 -19.55 3.34 -9.48
CA ALA A 211 -18.95 2.09 -9.95
C ALA A 211 -19.76 0.84 -9.53
N GLY A 212 -20.80 1.00 -8.71
CA GLY A 212 -21.72 -0.06 -8.31
C GLY A 212 -21.34 -0.78 -7.01
N PHE A 213 -20.54 -0.15 -6.16
CA PHE A 213 -20.22 -0.61 -4.81
C PHE A 213 -21.12 0.07 -3.76
N GLN A 214 -21.48 -0.67 -2.73
CA GLN A 214 -22.30 -0.19 -1.61
C GLN A 214 -21.67 -0.56 -0.27
N SER A 215 -22.02 0.19 0.78
CA SER A 215 -21.58 -0.15 2.13
C SER A 215 -22.12 -1.52 2.54
N GLY A 216 -21.23 -2.40 2.99
CA GLY A 216 -21.56 -3.77 3.38
C GLY A 216 -21.38 -4.81 2.28
N ASP A 217 -21.00 -4.41 1.06
CA ASP A 217 -20.60 -5.35 0.02
C ASP A 217 -19.42 -6.21 0.49
N HIS A 218 -19.45 -7.49 0.13
CA HIS A 218 -18.30 -8.38 0.24
C HIS A 218 -17.39 -8.15 -0.98
N ILE A 219 -16.36 -7.32 -0.81
CA ILE A 219 -15.43 -6.88 -1.87
C ILE A 219 -14.13 -7.68 -1.80
#